data_AF-A0AAU3PWA4-F1
#
_entry.id   AF-A0AAU3PWA4-F1
#
_cell.length_a   1.000
_cell.length_b   1.000
_cell.length_c   1.000
_cell.angle_alpha   90.00
_cell.angle_beta   90.00
_cell.angle_gamma   90.00
#
_symmetry.space_group_name_H-M   'P 1'
#
loop_
_entity.id
_entity.type
_entity.pdbx_description
1 polymer ?
#
loop_
_entity_poly.entity_id
_entity_poly.type
_entity_poly.pdbx_seq_one_letter_code
_entity_poly.pdbx_strand_id
1 'polypeptide(L)'
;MGTVENYPNLLDIAAGKTGRVRDAINTVMGTLDVSLAGRGAPWGDDEMGRRFSDGPEGYLSSRGNLKTSAAAIAGSFDNFSTTQYDTARQLRELEEDNEGQFD
;
A
#
# COMPACT_ATOMS: atom_id res chain seq x y z
N MET A 1 8.51 -0.99 35.17
CA MET A 1 7.45 -1.83 34.60
C MET A 1 6.61 -0.92 33.71
N GLY A 2 6.73 -0.94 32.38
CA GLY A 2 5.92 -0.01 31.56
C GLY A 2 6.37 0.22 30.11
N THR A 3 7.54 -0.27 29.72
CA THR A 3 7.97 -0.23 28.31
C THR A 3 7.41 -1.40 27.52
N VAL A 4 7.53 -2.64 28.01
CA VAL A 4 7.07 -3.86 27.31
C VAL A 4 5.56 -3.84 27.04
N GLU A 5 4.73 -3.60 28.07
CA GLU A 5 3.25 -3.46 27.93
C GLU A 5 2.82 -2.42 26.88
N ASN A 6 3.62 -1.38 26.65
CA ASN A 6 3.27 -0.32 25.70
C ASN A 6 3.61 -0.70 24.25
N TYR A 7 4.59 -1.57 24.03
CA TYR A 7 5.07 -1.93 22.67
C TYR A 7 4.00 -2.57 21.78
N PRO A 8 3.18 -3.55 22.24
CA PRO A 8 2.10 -4.10 21.43
C PRO A 8 1.13 -3.02 20.93
N ASN A 9 0.77 -2.07 21.81
CA ASN A 9 -0.12 -0.97 21.45
C ASN A 9 0.50 -0.03 20.40
N LEU A 10 1.79 0.31 20.56
CA LEU A 10 2.51 1.13 19.59
C LEU A 10 2.61 0.45 18.23
N LEU A 11 2.78 -0.87 18.19
CA LEU A 11 2.80 -1.65 16.96
C LEU A 11 1.42 -1.67 16.29
N ASP A 12 0.33 -1.83 17.04
CA ASP A 12 -1.03 -1.74 16.49
C ASP A 12 -1.31 -0.34 15.88
N ILE A 13 -0.86 0.72 16.55
CA ILE A 13 -0.97 2.10 16.04
C ILE A 13 -0.13 2.27 14.77
N ALA A 14 1.10 1.75 14.77
CA ALA A 14 1.98 1.82 13.60
C ALA A 14 1.37 1.06 12.41
N ALA A 15 0.84 -0.14 12.65
CA ALA A 15 0.14 -0.97 11.67
C ALA A 15 -1.05 -0.22 11.06
N GLY A 16 -1.89 0.38 11.90
CA GLY A 16 -3.01 1.17 11.42
C GLY A 16 -2.58 2.37 10.57
N LYS A 17 -1.45 3.01 10.87
CA LYS A 17 -0.91 4.13 10.08
C LYS A 17 -0.33 3.66 8.74
N THR A 18 0.41 2.56 8.72
CA THR A 18 0.98 2.00 7.48
C THR A 18 -0.11 1.49 6.55
N GLY A 19 -1.14 0.82 7.09
CA GLY A 19 -2.34 0.42 6.35
C GLY A 19 -3.07 1.60 5.72
N ARG A 20 -3.21 2.73 6.42
CA ARG A 20 -3.80 3.96 5.83
C ARG A 20 -3.00 4.50 4.65
N VAL A 21 -1.67 4.39 4.66
CA VAL A 21 -0.84 4.82 3.52
C VAL A 21 -1.10 3.94 2.30
N ARG A 22 -1.15 2.61 2.48
CA ARG A 22 -1.58 1.66 1.43
C ARG A 22 -2.94 2.07 0.85
N ASP A 23 -3.92 2.34 1.72
CA ASP A 23 -5.28 2.69 1.30
C ASP A 23 -5.32 4.01 0.54
N ALA A 24 -4.53 5.00 0.95
CA ALA A 24 -4.41 6.28 0.25
C ALA A 24 -3.82 6.11 -1.16
N ILE A 25 -2.76 5.30 -1.31
CA ILE A 25 -2.16 4.99 -2.61
C ILE A 25 -3.20 4.33 -3.52
N ASN A 26 -3.90 3.31 -3.03
CA ASN A 26 -4.93 2.60 -3.78
C ASN A 26 -6.08 3.54 -4.19
N THR A 27 -6.49 4.44 -3.30
CA THR A 27 -7.55 5.43 -3.57
C THR A 27 -7.16 6.41 -4.67
N VAL A 28 -5.93 6.94 -4.62
CA VAL A 28 -5.42 7.86 -5.64
C VAL A 28 -5.33 7.17 -6.99
N MET A 29 -4.79 5.95 -7.04
CA MET A 29 -4.69 5.17 -8.28
C MET A 29 -6.05 4.80 -8.84
N GLY A 30 -7.01 4.39 -7.99
CA GLY A 30 -8.37 4.13 -8.41
C GLY A 30 -9.08 5.36 -8.98
N THR A 31 -8.88 6.52 -8.34
CA THR A 31 -9.43 7.80 -8.82
C THR A 31 -8.84 8.19 -10.16
N LEU A 32 -7.52 8.02 -10.33
CA LEU A 32 -6.84 8.27 -11.59
C LEU A 32 -7.38 7.35 -12.70
N ASP A 33 -7.54 6.06 -12.42
CA ASP A 33 -8.02 5.08 -13.39
C ASP A 33 -9.44 5.37 -13.86
N VAL A 34 -10.36 5.65 -12.94
CA VAL A 34 -11.73 6.05 -13.27
C VAL A 34 -11.74 7.35 -14.09
N SER A 35 -10.93 8.33 -13.68
CA SER A 35 -10.83 9.62 -14.35
C SER A 35 -10.26 9.55 -15.77
N LEU A 36 -9.38 8.58 -16.04
CA LEU A 36 -8.82 8.35 -17.37
C LEU A 36 -9.75 7.51 -18.24
N ALA A 37 -10.39 6.48 -17.67
CA ALA A 37 -11.36 5.67 -18.38
C ALA A 37 -12.51 6.52 -18.95
N GLY A 38 -12.99 7.51 -18.20
CA GLY A 38 -14.04 8.43 -18.64
C GLY A 38 -13.63 9.42 -19.74
N ARG A 39 -12.33 9.59 -20.02
CA ARG A 39 -11.82 10.55 -21.02
C ARG A 39 -11.42 9.93 -22.36
N GLY A 40 -11.24 8.61 -22.42
CA GLY A 40 -10.77 7.93 -23.63
C GLY A 40 -9.34 8.34 -24.03
N ALA A 41 -9.03 8.24 -25.33
CA ALA A 41 -7.74 8.61 -25.91
C ALA A 41 -7.85 9.97 -26.64
N PRO A 42 -7.55 11.11 -25.97
CA PRO A 42 -7.72 12.44 -26.56
C PRO A 42 -6.70 12.78 -27.67
N TRP A 43 -5.69 11.95 -27.87
CA TRP A 43 -4.59 12.17 -28.82
C TRP A 43 -4.88 11.63 -30.24
N GLY A 44 -5.99 10.92 -30.45
CA GLY A 44 -6.40 10.39 -31.77
C GLY A 44 -5.50 9.26 -32.31
N ASP A 45 -5.82 8.79 -33.52
CA ASP A 45 -5.18 7.63 -34.17
C ASP A 45 -4.19 8.02 -35.30
N ASP A 46 -3.91 9.31 -35.46
CA ASP A 46 -2.96 9.79 -36.45
C ASP A 46 -1.50 9.47 -36.06
N GLU A 47 -0.56 9.80 -36.96
CA GLU A 47 0.86 9.52 -36.72
C GLU A 47 1.40 10.24 -35.47
N MET A 48 0.90 11.43 -35.16
CA MET A 48 1.28 12.21 -33.97
C MET A 48 0.75 11.54 -32.71
N GLY A 49 -0.53 11.17 -32.70
CA GLY A 49 -1.21 10.47 -31.60
C GLY A 49 -0.53 9.14 -31.27
N ARG A 50 -0.23 8.33 -32.28
CA ARG A 50 0.49 7.06 -32.11
C ARG A 50 1.91 7.25 -31.57
N ARG A 51 2.65 8.26 -32.03
CA ARG A 51 3.98 8.59 -31.47
C ARG A 51 3.93 9.02 -30.02
N PHE A 52 2.84 9.65 -29.59
CA PHE A 52 2.65 10.04 -28.19
C PHE A 52 2.24 8.85 -27.31
N SER A 53 1.31 8.01 -27.77
CA SER A 53 0.73 6.95 -26.96
C SER A 53 1.55 5.68 -26.90
N ASP A 54 2.12 5.30 -28.03
CA ASP A 54 2.69 3.97 -28.26
C ASP A 54 4.20 3.96 -28.04
N GLY A 55 4.76 2.75 -28.02
CA GLY A 55 6.19 2.53 -27.86
C GLY A 55 6.65 2.45 -26.39
N PRO A 56 7.94 2.10 -26.17
CA PRO A 56 8.46 1.84 -24.83
C PRO A 56 8.38 3.03 -23.88
N GLU A 57 8.52 4.24 -24.40
CA GLU A 57 8.43 5.51 -23.64
C GLU A 57 7.11 6.26 -23.89
N GLY A 58 6.17 5.66 -24.62
CA GLY A 58 4.86 6.25 -24.89
C GLY A 58 3.99 6.32 -23.64
N TYR A 59 2.99 7.21 -23.68
CA TYR A 59 2.08 7.45 -22.57
C TYR A 59 1.45 6.17 -22.00
N LEU A 60 1.08 5.21 -22.85
CA LEU A 60 0.46 3.95 -22.40
C LEU A 60 1.43 3.09 -21.59
N SER A 61 2.69 3.02 -22.00
CA SER A 61 3.77 2.33 -21.27
C SER A 61 4.04 3.02 -19.94
N SER A 62 4.23 4.35 -19.94
CA SER A 62 4.43 5.13 -18.71
C SER A 62 3.28 4.97 -17.71
N ARG A 63 2.03 4.97 -18.21
CA ARG A 63 0.83 4.71 -17.37
C ARG A 63 0.86 3.31 -16.77
N GLY A 64 1.21 2.30 -17.56
CA GLY A 64 1.36 0.93 -17.07
C GLY A 64 2.42 0.81 -15.98
N ASN A 65 3.60 1.40 -16.21
CA ASN A 65 4.69 1.41 -15.24
C ASN A 65 4.29 2.11 -13.94
N LEU A 66 3.61 3.25 -14.02
CA LEU A 66 3.10 3.96 -12.85
C LEU A 66 2.16 3.07 -12.02
N LYS A 67 1.22 2.35 -12.66
CA LYS A 67 0.32 1.42 -11.98
C LYS A 67 1.09 0.30 -11.27
N THR A 68 2.03 -0.33 -11.97
CA THR A 68 2.85 -1.41 -11.41
C THR A 68 3.67 -0.93 -10.22
N SER A 69 4.33 0.23 -10.33
CA SER A 69 5.11 0.80 -9.23
C SER A 69 4.23 1.18 -8.04
N ALA A 70 3.07 1.80 -8.28
CA ALA A 70 2.13 2.15 -7.21
C ALA A 70 1.61 0.90 -6.48
N ALA A 71 1.28 -0.17 -7.22
CA ALA A 71 0.87 -1.44 -6.64
C ALA A 71 1.98 -2.09 -5.80
N ALA A 72 3.24 -2.05 -6.26
CA ALA A 72 4.39 -2.55 -5.51
C ALA A 72 4.62 -1.77 -4.21
N ILE A 73 4.47 -0.44 -4.24
CA ILE A 73 4.58 0.39 -3.04
C ILE A 73 3.43 0.07 -2.07
N ALA A 74 2.19 0.00 -2.55
CA ALA A 74 1.04 -0.36 -1.74
C ALA A 74 1.22 -1.74 -1.07
N GLY A 75 1.69 -2.75 -1.81
CA GLY A 75 1.99 -4.08 -1.27
C GLY A 75 3.09 -4.06 -0.21
N SER A 76 4.07 -3.17 -0.32
CA SER A 76 5.11 -3.01 0.71
C SER A 76 4.52 -2.45 2.01
N PHE A 77 3.65 -1.44 1.92
CA PHE A 77 2.95 -0.90 3.09
C PHE A 77 1.95 -1.88 3.71
N ASP A 78 1.31 -2.71 2.88
CA ASP A 78 0.47 -3.83 3.33
C ASP A 78 1.27 -4.82 4.16
N ASN A 79 2.43 -5.26 3.66
CA ASN A 79 3.31 -6.18 4.37
C ASN A 79 3.80 -5.60 5.70
N PHE A 80 4.14 -4.31 5.73
CA PHE A 80 4.51 -3.64 6.98
C PHE A 80 3.36 -3.60 7.98
N SER A 81 2.15 -3.24 7.53
CA SER A 81 0.96 -3.22 8.40
C SER A 81 0.69 -4.60 9.00
N THR A 82 0.70 -5.64 8.16
CA THR A 82 0.45 -7.03 8.59
C THR A 82 1.50 -7.50 9.57
N THR A 83 2.78 -7.30 9.26
CA THR A 83 3.89 -7.70 10.14
C THR A 83 3.82 -7.01 11.51
N GLN A 84 3.43 -5.73 11.54
CA GLN A 84 3.28 -4.98 12.78
C GLN A 84 2.13 -5.53 13.64
N TYR A 85 0.97 -5.84 13.04
CA TYR A 85 -0.14 -6.49 13.74
C TYR A 85 0.23 -7.89 14.26
N ASP A 86 0.89 -8.70 13.44
CA ASP A 86 1.32 -10.04 13.83
C ASP A 86 2.33 -10.00 14.98
N THR A 87 3.25 -9.04 14.96
CA THR A 87 4.23 -8.85 16.04
C THR A 87 3.53 -8.40 17.33
N ALA A 88 2.58 -7.47 17.25
CA ALA A 88 1.79 -7.04 18.40
C ALA A 88 1.02 -8.20 19.03
N ARG A 89 0.44 -9.08 18.20
CA ARG A 89 -0.25 -10.30 18.64
C ARG A 89 0.71 -11.27 19.34
N GLN A 90 1.86 -11.57 18.74
CA GLN A 90 2.86 -12.47 19.34
C GLN A 90 3.36 -11.95 20.70
N LEU A 91 3.58 -10.65 20.84
CA LEU A 91 4.00 -10.08 22.12
C LEU A 91 2.94 -10.23 23.21
N ARG A 92 1.65 -10.04 22.89
CA ARG A 92 0.55 -10.27 23.83
C ARG A 92 0.45 -11.74 24.25
N GLU A 93 0.55 -12.66 23.30
CA GLU A 93 0.55 -14.10 23.57
C GLU A 93 1.70 -14.48 24.53
N LEU A 94 2.90 -13.91 24.33
CA LEU A 94 4.04 -14.11 25.23
C LEU A 94 3.84 -13.51 26.62
N GLU A 95 3.17 -12.35 26.74
CA GLU A 95 2.85 -11.75 28.04
C GLU A 95 1.86 -12.63 28.81
N GLU A 96 0.78 -13.09 28.17
CA GLU A 96 -0.24 -13.97 28.77
C GLU A 96 0.35 -15.32 29.22
N ASP A 97 1.20 -15.95 28.39
CA ASP A 97 1.86 -17.21 28.73
C ASP A 97 2.81 -17.07 29.93
N ASN A 98 3.50 -15.94 30.05
CA ASN A 98 4.39 -15.67 31.18
C ASN A 98 3.60 -15.39 32.46
N GLU A 99 2.50 -14.63 32.40
CA GLU A 99 1.64 -14.38 33.56
C GLU A 99 1.05 -15.68 34.11
N GLY A 100 0.61 -16.60 33.25
CA GLY A 100 0.08 -17.91 33.66
C GLY A 100 1.12 -18.87 34.27
N GLN A 101 2.43 -18.56 34.20
CA GLN A 101 3.47 -19.34 34.88
C GLN A 101 3.77 -18.88 36.32
N PHE A 102 3.32 -17.69 36.72
CA PHE A 102 3.60 -17.13 38.05
C PHE A 102 2.44 -17.25 39.05
N ASP A 103 1.30 -17.83 38.63
CA ASP A 103 0.17 -18.25 39.47
C ASP A 103 0.24 -19.75 39.83
#